data_AF-A0A7J6IMZ1-F1
#
_entry.id   AF-A0A7J6IMZ1-F1
#
_cell.length_a   1.000
_cell.length_b   1.000
_cell.length_c   1.000
_cell.angle_alpha   90.00
_cell.angle_beta   90.00
_cell.angle_gamma   90.00
#
_symmetry.space_group_name_H-M   'P 1'
#
loop_
_entity.id
_entity.type
_entity.pdbx_description
1 polymer ?
#
loop_
_entity_poly.entity_id
_entity_poly.type
_entity_poly.pdbx_seq_one_letter_code
_entity_poly.pdbx_strand_id
1 'polypeptide(L)'
;MSSSASQGWVARLSGLLVLFTLFQSIAAQDLNLKLDKRARDKEQHILYSSKLTFTRDTTTLFNDDQLYGLADLAYTQMQAKFNVDHIRAQDQPAMIAVMAVKNNIFISSSQKGDGPSLYGYGPQHPKPRVVAALNRCQARLQRQKNVPVNQKHRTEAGCAEIFALHQYYLDSDTSQQANNHPHSIRIVAYGKGGRTGVAGPQNPCGGGEVVNQEGRLTWGCKQFMANEEIVVPRKPGKKVDIKLPRPFPTFTHKQISIVPRASSPSTRPTPRGASIKKPARMLRRTSAKTIDNKFQVGSSRARSLD
;
A
#
# COMPACT_ATOMS: atom_id res chain seq x y z
N MET A 1 -45.71 66.07 -8.40
CA MET A 1 -44.35 65.90 -7.84
C MET A 1 -44.24 64.43 -7.45
N SER A 2 -43.51 63.66 -8.26
CA SER A 2 -43.49 62.20 -8.22
C SER A 2 -42.19 61.73 -7.57
N SER A 3 -42.27 60.82 -6.60
CA SER A 3 -41.11 60.15 -6.01
C SER A 3 -41.35 58.64 -6.01
N SER A 4 -40.62 57.95 -6.90
CA SER A 4 -40.51 56.49 -6.96
C SER A 4 -39.06 56.17 -7.29
N ALA A 5 -38.27 55.78 -6.29
CA ALA A 5 -36.94 55.22 -6.49
C ALA A 5 -36.40 54.55 -5.20
N SER A 6 -36.72 53.27 -4.98
CA SER A 6 -35.91 52.39 -4.12
C SER A 6 -36.29 50.91 -4.29
N GLN A 7 -36.04 50.30 -5.45
CA GLN A 7 -36.37 48.88 -5.64
C GLN A 7 -35.38 48.12 -6.54
N GLY A 8 -34.08 48.45 -6.47
CA GLY A 8 -33.06 47.91 -7.38
C GLY A 8 -31.86 47.18 -6.77
N TRP A 9 -31.67 47.18 -5.44
CA TRP A 9 -30.36 46.80 -4.86
C TRP A 9 -30.27 45.39 -4.27
N VAL A 10 -31.38 44.71 -3.98
CA VAL A 10 -31.33 43.40 -3.27
C VAL A 10 -31.04 42.22 -4.21
N ALA A 11 -31.33 42.34 -5.52
CA ALA A 11 -31.17 41.22 -6.46
C ALA A 11 -29.72 40.97 -6.93
N ARG A 12 -28.77 41.89 -6.68
CA ARG A 12 -27.38 41.75 -7.17
C ARG A 12 -26.43 41.04 -6.20
N LEU A 13 -26.79 40.88 -4.93
CA LEU A 13 -25.96 40.19 -3.93
C LEU A 13 -26.16 38.66 -3.94
N SER A 14 -27.35 38.17 -4.27
CA SER A 14 -27.64 36.72 -4.27
C SER A 14 -26.93 35.95 -5.38
N GLY A 15 -26.69 36.56 -6.55
CA GLY A 15 -25.99 35.91 -7.67
C GLY A 15 -24.50 35.66 -7.38
N LEU A 16 -23.85 36.55 -6.63
CA LEU A 16 -22.44 36.44 -6.25
C LEU A 16 -22.20 35.32 -5.22
N LEU A 17 -23.14 35.10 -4.30
CA LEU A 17 -23.06 34.02 -3.31
C LEU A 17 -23.21 32.62 -3.93
N VAL A 18 -24.03 32.47 -4.97
CA VAL A 18 -24.17 31.19 -5.70
C VAL A 18 -22.93 30.90 -6.56
N LEU A 19 -22.33 31.92 -7.19
CA LEU A 19 -21.07 31.73 -7.91
C LEU A 19 -19.93 31.33 -6.95
N PHE A 20 -19.83 31.96 -5.78
CA PHE A 20 -18.78 31.67 -4.81
C PHE A 20 -18.88 30.25 -4.23
N THR A 21 -20.09 29.73 -4.01
CA THR A 21 -20.29 28.34 -3.56
C THR A 21 -19.98 27.30 -4.65
N LEU A 22 -20.23 27.60 -5.94
CA LEU A 22 -19.89 26.69 -7.04
C LEU A 22 -18.37 26.56 -7.26
N PHE A 23 -17.60 27.65 -7.12
CA PHE A 23 -16.15 27.60 -7.34
C PHE A 23 -15.36 26.96 -6.19
N GLN A 24 -15.87 26.96 -4.96
CA GLN A 24 -15.21 26.26 -3.84
C GLN A 24 -15.32 24.72 -3.89
N SER A 25 -16.18 24.16 -4.75
CA SER A 25 -16.52 22.73 -4.70
C SER A 25 -15.45 21.78 -5.28
N ILE A 26 -14.45 22.27 -6.02
CA ILE A 26 -13.47 21.41 -6.71
C ILE A 26 -12.05 21.55 -6.13
N ALA A 27 -11.69 22.72 -5.61
CA ALA A 27 -10.34 22.97 -5.08
C ALA A 27 -10.15 22.54 -3.60
N ALA A 28 -11.22 22.21 -2.88
CA ALA A 28 -11.18 22.00 -1.43
C ALA A 28 -11.35 20.55 -0.96
N GLN A 29 -11.21 19.56 -1.84
CA GLN A 29 -11.39 18.16 -1.44
C GLN A 29 -10.16 17.61 -0.72
N ASP A 30 -10.07 17.86 0.59
CA ASP A 30 -9.03 17.29 1.43
C ASP A 30 -9.21 15.77 1.58
N LEU A 31 -8.26 14.98 1.09
CA LEU A 31 -8.25 13.52 1.25
C LEU A 31 -7.76 13.09 2.63
N ASN A 32 -7.57 14.06 3.55
CA ASN A 32 -7.05 13.89 4.90
C ASN A 32 -5.73 13.11 4.89
N LEU A 33 -4.90 13.35 3.87
CA LEU A 33 -3.59 12.73 3.76
C LEU A 33 -2.66 13.27 4.85
N LYS A 34 -2.17 12.42 5.74
CA LYS A 34 -1.35 12.81 6.91
C LYS A 34 -0.04 12.05 6.93
N LEU A 35 1.01 12.72 7.42
CA LEU A 35 2.26 12.05 7.79
C LEU A 35 1.99 11.03 8.89
N ASP A 36 2.47 9.80 8.74
CA ASP A 36 2.46 8.79 9.79
C ASP A 36 3.55 9.14 10.82
N LYS A 37 3.18 9.99 11.78
CA LYS A 37 4.09 10.44 12.85
C LYS A 37 4.69 9.27 13.61
N ARG A 38 3.92 8.20 13.81
CA ARG A 38 4.43 7.04 14.55
C ARG A 38 5.51 6.31 13.76
N ALA A 39 5.33 6.16 12.45
CA ALA A 39 6.35 5.61 11.57
C ALA A 39 7.61 6.48 11.56
N ARG A 40 7.46 7.80 11.55
CA ARG A 40 8.58 8.74 11.64
C ARG A 40 9.32 8.64 12.97
N ASP A 41 8.59 8.71 14.07
CA ASP A 41 9.19 8.86 15.40
C ASP A 41 9.80 7.55 15.92
N LYS A 42 9.23 6.39 15.53
CA LYS A 42 9.70 5.08 16.01
C LYS A 42 10.63 4.37 15.04
N GLU A 43 10.37 4.50 13.75
CA GLU A 43 11.07 3.73 12.71
C GLU A 43 11.84 4.64 11.77
N GLN A 44 11.87 5.97 11.98
CA GLN A 44 12.51 6.93 11.06
C GLN A 44 11.98 6.83 9.62
N HIS A 45 10.71 6.45 9.45
CA HIS A 45 10.04 6.38 8.16
C HIS A 45 9.25 7.65 7.87
N ILE A 46 9.40 8.18 6.66
CA ILE A 46 8.58 9.28 6.16
C ILE A 46 7.59 8.70 5.16
N LEU A 47 6.34 8.61 5.61
CA LEU A 47 5.22 8.01 4.89
C LEU A 47 3.96 8.83 5.11
N TYR A 48 3.25 9.13 4.04
CA TYR A 48 1.92 9.74 4.08
C TYR A 48 0.87 8.67 3.81
N SER A 49 -0.20 8.66 4.60
CA SER A 49 -1.28 7.69 4.44
C SER A 49 -2.66 8.28 4.73
N SER A 50 -3.67 7.67 4.12
CA SER A 50 -5.09 7.91 4.40
C SER A 50 -5.92 6.72 3.90
N LYS A 51 -7.00 6.42 4.60
CA LYS A 51 -8.08 5.55 4.14
C LYS A 51 -9.33 6.40 3.97
N LEU A 52 -9.97 6.29 2.82
CA LEU A 52 -11.29 6.86 2.54
C LEU A 52 -12.31 5.74 2.49
N THR A 53 -13.48 5.94 3.09
CA THR A 53 -14.60 4.99 3.05
C THR A 53 -15.82 5.69 2.47
N PHE A 54 -16.30 5.16 1.36
CA PHE A 54 -17.47 5.64 0.63
C PHE A 54 -18.71 4.81 1.01
N THR A 55 -19.89 5.36 0.71
CA THR A 55 -21.17 4.65 0.87
C THR A 55 -21.43 3.66 -0.26
N ARG A 56 -20.77 3.83 -1.41
CA ARG A 56 -20.92 2.99 -2.61
C ARG A 56 -19.62 2.28 -2.95
N ASP A 57 -19.73 1.23 -3.76
CA ASP A 57 -18.57 0.50 -4.26
C ASP A 57 -17.71 1.36 -5.19
N THR A 58 -16.41 1.37 -4.97
CA THR A 58 -15.41 2.15 -5.70
C THR A 58 -15.31 1.75 -7.18
N THR A 59 -15.67 0.52 -7.55
CA THR A 59 -15.77 0.09 -8.96
C THR A 59 -16.89 0.83 -9.70
N THR A 60 -17.94 1.25 -9.00
CA THR A 60 -19.03 2.06 -9.57
C THR A 60 -18.80 3.56 -9.45
N LEU A 61 -18.01 3.99 -8.46
CA LEU A 61 -17.73 5.40 -8.22
C LEU A 61 -16.60 5.96 -9.08
N PHE A 62 -15.59 5.13 -9.37
CA PHE A 62 -14.38 5.58 -10.05
C PHE A 62 -14.01 4.61 -11.17
N ASN A 63 -14.00 5.13 -12.39
CA ASN A 63 -13.30 4.45 -13.48
C ASN A 63 -11.77 4.55 -13.29
N ASP A 64 -11.03 3.88 -14.16
CA ASP A 64 -9.58 3.76 -14.06
C ASP A 64 -8.84 5.11 -14.19
N ASP A 65 -9.28 5.98 -15.10
CA ASP A 65 -8.71 7.33 -15.26
C ASP A 65 -8.99 8.18 -14.02
N GLN A 66 -10.19 8.09 -13.45
CA GLN A 66 -10.57 8.80 -12.23
C GLN A 66 -9.76 8.35 -11.02
N LEU A 67 -9.33 7.07 -10.94
CA LEU A 67 -8.39 6.63 -9.91
C LEU A 67 -7.03 7.33 -10.05
N TYR A 68 -6.52 7.52 -11.28
CA TYR A 68 -5.31 8.31 -11.49
C TYR A 68 -5.50 9.77 -11.11
N GLY A 69 -6.70 10.35 -11.32
CA GLY A 69 -7.02 11.70 -10.89
C GLY A 69 -7.03 11.84 -9.37
N LEU A 70 -7.50 10.80 -8.68
CA LEU A 70 -7.45 10.75 -7.23
C LEU A 70 -6.01 10.65 -6.72
N ALA A 71 -5.16 9.89 -7.42
CA ALA A 71 -3.74 9.79 -7.12
C ALA A 71 -2.99 11.11 -7.37
N ASP A 72 -3.32 11.85 -8.42
CA ASP A 72 -2.79 13.20 -8.69
C ASP A 72 -3.17 14.19 -7.59
N LEU A 73 -4.45 14.22 -7.20
CA LEU A 73 -4.92 15.05 -6.08
C LEU A 73 -4.18 14.71 -4.78
N ALA A 74 -4.05 13.42 -4.47
CA ALA A 74 -3.32 12.96 -3.29
C ALA A 74 -1.83 13.35 -3.34
N TYR A 75 -1.19 13.22 -4.50
CA TYR A 75 0.20 13.61 -4.71
C TYR A 75 0.41 15.11 -4.50
N THR A 76 -0.50 15.94 -5.01
CA THR A 76 -0.50 17.40 -4.82
C THR A 76 -0.65 17.77 -3.34
N GLN A 77 -1.59 17.13 -2.64
CA GLN A 77 -1.77 17.37 -1.20
C GLN A 77 -0.57 16.93 -0.36
N MET A 78 0.07 15.82 -0.72
CA MET A 78 1.31 15.37 -0.08
C MET A 78 2.41 16.43 -0.22
N GLN A 79 2.65 16.92 -1.44
CA GLN A 79 3.68 17.92 -1.71
C GLN A 79 3.45 19.22 -0.93
N ALA A 80 2.19 19.68 -0.88
CA ALA A 80 1.82 20.88 -0.13
C ALA A 80 2.11 20.75 1.38
N LYS A 81 2.16 19.52 1.92
CA LYS A 81 2.41 19.26 3.34
C LYS A 81 3.90 19.17 3.71
N PHE A 82 4.82 19.03 2.76
CA PHE A 82 6.24 18.83 3.07
C PHE A 82 6.86 19.95 3.91
N ASN A 83 6.54 21.22 3.60
CA ASN A 83 7.05 22.37 4.36
C ASN A 83 6.45 22.42 5.77
N VAL A 84 5.13 22.17 5.87
CA VAL A 84 4.38 22.17 7.14
C VAL A 84 4.88 21.06 8.07
N ASP A 85 5.20 19.89 7.51
CA ASP A 85 5.69 18.73 8.25
C ASP A 85 7.23 18.72 8.42
N HIS A 86 7.91 19.78 7.96
CA HIS A 86 9.36 19.93 8.00
C HIS A 86 10.12 18.73 7.39
N ILE A 87 9.75 18.35 6.17
CA ILE A 87 10.37 17.26 5.41
C ILE A 87 11.44 17.84 4.47
N ARG A 88 12.70 17.44 4.70
CA ARG A 88 13.84 17.85 3.86
C ARG A 88 13.69 17.30 2.44
N ALA A 89 14.17 18.03 1.43
CA ALA A 89 14.01 17.67 0.02
C ALA A 89 14.45 16.24 -0.33
N GLN A 90 15.56 15.76 0.24
CA GLN A 90 16.07 14.40 0.02
C GLN A 90 15.18 13.29 0.61
N ASP A 91 14.36 13.66 1.60
CA ASP A 91 13.49 12.75 2.34
C ASP A 91 12.04 12.80 1.85
N GLN A 92 11.74 13.64 0.85
CA GLN A 92 10.40 13.75 0.28
C GLN A 92 10.05 12.49 -0.51
N PRO A 93 8.93 11.81 -0.20
CA PRO A 93 8.41 10.74 -1.03
C PRO A 93 8.12 11.20 -2.46
N ALA A 94 8.61 10.43 -3.45
CA ALA A 94 8.48 10.78 -4.86
C ALA A 94 7.21 10.22 -5.52
N MET A 95 6.54 9.28 -4.86
CA MET A 95 5.43 8.52 -5.41
C MET A 95 4.28 8.42 -4.40
N ILE A 96 3.06 8.33 -4.92
CA ILE A 96 1.85 7.97 -4.18
C ILE A 96 1.11 6.86 -4.93
N ALA A 97 0.37 6.03 -4.19
CA ALA A 97 -0.49 5.00 -4.73
C ALA A 97 -1.89 5.17 -4.16
N VAL A 98 -2.87 4.85 -5.00
CA VAL A 98 -4.29 4.80 -4.67
C VAL A 98 -4.77 3.40 -4.98
N MET A 99 -5.22 2.70 -3.94
CA MET A 99 -5.74 1.33 -4.05
C MET A 99 -7.23 1.31 -3.71
N ALA A 100 -8.03 0.87 -4.67
CA ALA A 100 -9.47 0.75 -4.55
C ALA A 100 -9.88 -0.69 -4.26
N VAL A 101 -10.71 -0.89 -3.23
CA VAL A 101 -11.25 -2.20 -2.84
C VAL A 101 -12.61 -2.03 -2.17
N LYS A 102 -13.63 -2.66 -2.75
CA LYS A 102 -15.04 -2.49 -2.32
C LYS A 102 -15.38 -1.00 -2.21
N ASN A 103 -15.85 -0.53 -1.07
CA ASN A 103 -16.16 0.87 -0.79
C ASN A 103 -15.00 1.66 -0.16
N ASN A 104 -13.77 1.15 -0.19
CA ASN A 104 -12.61 1.80 0.43
C ASN A 104 -11.54 2.18 -0.59
N ILE A 105 -10.89 3.33 -0.36
CA ILE A 105 -9.66 3.73 -1.01
C ILE A 105 -8.56 3.80 0.04
N PHE A 106 -7.44 3.11 -0.19
CA PHE A 106 -6.22 3.22 0.60
C PHE A 106 -5.19 4.04 -0.18
N ILE A 107 -4.68 5.10 0.44
CA ILE A 107 -3.72 6.01 -0.15
C ILE A 107 -2.43 5.92 0.64
N SER A 108 -1.30 5.74 -0.06
CA SER A 108 0.01 5.71 0.58
C SER A 108 1.08 6.33 -0.29
N SER A 109 2.02 7.07 0.31
CA SER A 109 3.26 7.43 -0.36
C SER A 109 4.25 6.26 -0.41
N SER A 110 5.28 6.37 -1.25
CA SER A 110 6.50 5.57 -1.11
C SER A 110 7.19 5.89 0.21
N GLN A 111 7.92 4.93 0.76
CA GLN A 111 8.72 5.14 1.96
C GLN A 111 9.98 5.96 1.66
N LYS A 112 10.31 6.85 2.60
CA LYS A 112 11.58 7.56 2.73
C LYS A 112 12.07 7.52 4.18
N GLY A 113 13.23 8.12 4.43
CA GLY A 113 13.92 8.13 5.73
C GLY A 113 14.90 6.96 5.89
N ASP A 114 15.56 6.93 7.04
CA ASP A 114 16.71 6.07 7.33
C ASP A 114 16.33 4.73 7.99
N GLY A 115 15.05 4.52 8.24
CA GLY A 115 14.55 3.32 8.87
C GLY A 115 14.67 2.04 8.06
N PRO A 116 14.49 0.87 8.71
CA PRO A 116 14.55 -0.42 8.04
C PRO A 116 13.42 -0.58 7.01
N SER A 117 13.66 -1.35 5.96
CA SER A 117 12.57 -1.75 5.04
C SER A 117 11.57 -2.68 5.73
N LEU A 118 10.42 -2.94 5.07
CA LEU A 118 9.43 -3.90 5.59
C LEU A 118 10.02 -5.30 5.86
N TYR A 119 11.09 -5.68 5.17
CA TYR A 119 11.81 -6.94 5.42
C TYR A 119 12.57 -6.94 6.76
N GLY A 120 12.96 -5.76 7.25
CA GLY A 120 13.81 -5.58 8.43
C GLY A 120 13.06 -5.44 9.76
N TYR A 121 11.72 -5.57 9.78
CA TYR A 121 10.98 -5.62 11.04
C TYR A 121 11.50 -6.81 11.87
N GLY A 122 12.13 -6.48 13.01
CA GLY A 122 12.84 -7.44 13.84
C GLY A 122 11.93 -8.50 14.47
N PRO A 123 12.50 -9.51 15.16
CA PRO A 123 11.76 -10.63 15.76
C PRO A 123 10.72 -10.19 16.81
N GLN A 124 10.82 -8.96 17.32
CA GLN A 124 9.88 -8.38 18.28
C GLN A 124 8.53 -8.02 17.65
N HIS A 125 8.42 -8.01 16.31
CA HIS A 125 7.20 -7.73 15.59
C HIS A 125 6.78 -8.94 14.75
N PRO A 126 5.48 -9.33 14.77
CA PRO A 126 4.97 -10.29 13.81
C PRO A 126 5.29 -9.83 12.39
N LYS A 127 5.82 -10.73 11.56
CA LYS A 127 6.14 -10.41 10.17
C LYS A 127 4.88 -9.84 9.48
N PRO A 128 4.96 -8.65 8.87
CA PRO A 128 3.82 -8.08 8.16
C PRO A 128 3.26 -9.06 7.11
N ARG A 129 1.93 -9.13 6.98
CA ARG A 129 1.29 -10.00 5.99
C ARG A 129 1.75 -9.71 4.56
N VAL A 130 2.03 -8.45 4.25
CA VAL A 130 2.60 -8.03 2.96
C VAL A 130 4.00 -8.61 2.71
N VAL A 131 4.82 -8.80 3.76
CA VAL A 131 6.13 -9.44 3.64
C VAL A 131 5.98 -10.92 3.34
N ALA A 132 5.00 -11.59 3.96
CA ALA A 132 4.69 -12.97 3.63
C ALA A 132 4.24 -13.10 2.15
N ALA A 133 3.44 -12.15 1.65
CA ALA A 133 3.04 -12.09 0.24
C ALA A 133 4.23 -11.87 -0.70
N LEU A 134 5.13 -10.94 -0.37
CA LEU A 134 6.36 -10.69 -1.13
C LEU A 134 7.24 -11.94 -1.21
N ASN A 135 7.41 -12.66 -0.09
CA ASN A 135 8.18 -13.90 -0.06
C ASN A 135 7.55 -14.99 -0.93
N ARG A 136 6.21 -15.12 -0.93
CA ARG A 136 5.51 -16.05 -1.83
C ARG A 136 5.73 -15.70 -3.30
N CYS A 137 5.66 -14.42 -3.65
CA CYS A 137 5.92 -13.94 -5.01
C CYS A 137 7.36 -14.28 -5.44
N GLN A 138 8.35 -13.98 -4.60
CA GLN A 138 9.76 -14.33 -4.84
C GLN A 138 9.94 -15.83 -5.08
N ALA A 139 9.38 -16.68 -4.20
CA ALA A 139 9.49 -18.13 -4.32
C ALA A 139 8.79 -18.67 -5.58
N ARG A 140 7.69 -18.05 -6.02
CA ARG A 140 7.03 -18.39 -7.27
C ARG A 140 7.89 -18.04 -8.48
N LEU A 141 8.45 -16.84 -8.52
CA LEU A 141 9.36 -16.42 -9.58
C LEU A 141 10.58 -17.35 -9.64
N GLN A 142 11.15 -17.72 -8.50
CA GLN A 142 12.29 -18.63 -8.42
C GLN A 142 12.01 -20.02 -9.02
N ARG A 143 10.75 -20.49 -8.95
CA ARG A 143 10.32 -21.75 -9.56
C ARG A 143 10.00 -21.64 -11.05
N GLN A 144 9.61 -20.45 -11.51
CA GLN A 144 9.17 -20.22 -12.89
C GLN A 144 10.29 -19.74 -13.83
N LYS A 145 11.39 -19.23 -13.27
CA LYS A 145 12.46 -18.60 -14.03
C LYS A 145 13.71 -19.46 -13.96
N ASN A 146 14.38 -19.62 -15.10
CA ASN A 146 15.63 -20.38 -15.21
C ASN A 146 16.87 -19.59 -14.76
N VAL A 147 16.67 -18.51 -14.01
CA VAL A 147 17.73 -17.66 -13.47
C VAL A 147 17.48 -17.45 -11.97
N PRO A 148 18.53 -17.36 -11.14
CA PRO A 148 18.36 -17.04 -9.72
C PRO A 148 17.60 -15.73 -9.54
N VAL A 149 16.66 -15.67 -8.61
CA VAL A 149 15.83 -14.47 -8.35
C VAL A 149 16.37 -13.73 -7.12
N ASN A 150 16.42 -12.40 -7.18
CA ASN A 150 16.80 -11.58 -6.03
C ASN A 150 15.84 -11.82 -4.86
N GLN A 151 16.41 -11.96 -3.66
CA GLN A 151 15.66 -12.28 -2.45
C GLN A 151 14.68 -11.17 -2.06
N LYS A 152 15.03 -9.92 -2.36
CA LYS A 152 14.19 -8.75 -2.10
C LYS A 152 13.61 -8.19 -3.39
N HIS A 153 12.41 -7.64 -3.24
CA HIS A 153 11.82 -6.70 -4.19
C HIS A 153 12.80 -5.55 -4.52
N ARG A 154 12.81 -5.04 -5.76
CA ARG A 154 13.81 -4.07 -6.27
C ARG A 154 14.04 -2.79 -5.44
N THR A 155 13.03 -2.35 -4.70
CA THR A 155 13.07 -1.19 -3.79
C THR A 155 12.95 -1.59 -2.32
N GLU A 156 13.28 -2.83 -2.00
CA GLU A 156 13.11 -3.42 -0.67
C GLU A 156 11.70 -3.23 -0.10
N ALA A 157 10.66 -3.39 -0.93
CA ALA A 157 9.27 -3.19 -0.51
C ALA A 157 8.91 -1.73 -0.10
N GLY A 158 9.75 -0.74 -0.42
CA GLY A 158 9.52 0.67 -0.13
C GLY A 158 8.51 1.40 -1.02
N CYS A 159 7.80 0.69 -1.90
CA CYS A 159 6.92 1.32 -2.88
C CYS A 159 5.59 1.77 -2.28
N ALA A 160 5.01 2.80 -2.87
CA ALA A 160 3.71 3.34 -2.47
C ALA A 160 2.60 2.27 -2.49
N GLU A 161 2.63 1.41 -3.50
CA GLU A 161 1.62 0.38 -3.73
C GLU A 161 1.70 -0.74 -2.70
N ILE A 162 2.92 -1.09 -2.28
CA ILE A 162 3.16 -2.05 -1.20
C ILE A 162 2.58 -1.52 0.12
N PHE A 163 2.80 -0.23 0.41
CA PHE A 163 2.26 0.37 1.63
C PHE A 163 0.75 0.58 1.60
N ALA A 164 0.14 0.85 0.43
CA ALA A 164 -1.31 0.87 0.30
C ALA A 164 -1.92 -0.51 0.60
N LEU A 165 -1.31 -1.59 0.09
CA LEU A 165 -1.72 -2.96 0.42
C LEU A 165 -1.46 -3.32 1.89
N HIS A 166 -0.34 -2.87 2.45
CA HIS A 166 -0.03 -3.06 3.86
C HIS A 166 -1.05 -2.39 4.77
N GLN A 167 -1.49 -1.16 4.44
CA GLN A 167 -2.57 -0.49 5.17
C GLN A 167 -3.87 -1.30 5.14
N TYR A 168 -4.22 -1.88 4.00
CA TYR A 168 -5.39 -2.77 3.88
C TYR A 168 -5.27 -3.99 4.80
N TYR A 169 -4.10 -4.60 4.91
CA TYR A 169 -3.89 -5.72 5.84
C TYR A 169 -3.90 -5.32 7.31
N LEU A 170 -3.60 -4.07 7.63
CA LEU A 170 -3.65 -3.53 9.00
C LEU A 170 -5.03 -2.99 9.39
N ASP A 171 -5.95 -2.85 8.43
CA ASP A 171 -7.25 -2.26 8.66
C ASP A 171 -8.18 -3.20 9.43
N SER A 172 -8.50 -2.83 10.67
CA SER A 172 -9.44 -3.57 11.52
C SER A 172 -10.86 -3.66 10.96
N ASP A 173 -11.26 -2.70 10.12
CA ASP A 173 -12.61 -2.69 9.54
C ASP A 173 -12.72 -3.67 8.36
N THR A 174 -11.58 -4.13 7.85
CA THR A 174 -11.54 -5.12 6.79
C THR A 174 -11.71 -6.50 7.43
N SER A 175 -12.87 -7.13 7.22
CA SER A 175 -13.13 -8.46 7.77
C SER A 175 -12.07 -9.48 7.31
N GLN A 176 -11.70 -10.43 8.18
CA GLN A 176 -10.77 -11.51 7.83
C GLN A 176 -11.23 -12.30 6.58
N GLN A 177 -12.55 -12.38 6.35
CA GLN A 177 -13.11 -13.01 5.16
C GLN A 177 -12.89 -12.18 3.88
N ALA A 178 -13.04 -10.85 3.94
CA ALA A 178 -12.71 -9.96 2.82
C ALA A 178 -11.20 -10.01 2.50
N ASN A 179 -10.39 -10.24 3.52
CA ASN A 179 -8.95 -10.44 3.42
C ASN A 179 -8.55 -11.76 2.72
N ASN A 180 -9.41 -12.77 2.71
CA ASN A 180 -9.14 -14.08 2.09
C ASN A 180 -9.64 -14.18 0.64
N HIS A 181 -10.60 -13.33 0.25
CA HIS A 181 -11.14 -13.25 -1.11
C HIS A 181 -11.31 -11.76 -1.50
N PRO A 182 -10.21 -11.05 -1.78
CA PRO A 182 -10.29 -9.66 -2.17
C PRO A 182 -10.98 -9.53 -3.52
N HIS A 183 -12.24 -9.08 -3.55
CA HIS A 183 -12.92 -8.75 -4.79
C HIS A 183 -12.22 -7.56 -5.46
N SER A 184 -11.91 -7.70 -6.75
CA SER A 184 -11.45 -6.67 -7.71
C SER A 184 -10.67 -5.50 -7.11
N ILE A 185 -9.49 -5.77 -6.52
CA ILE A 185 -8.59 -4.70 -6.11
C ILE A 185 -8.01 -4.05 -7.36
N ARG A 186 -8.08 -2.71 -7.42
CA ARG A 186 -7.40 -1.90 -8.44
C ARG A 186 -6.40 -0.98 -7.78
N ILE A 187 -5.20 -0.86 -8.35
CA ILE A 187 -4.17 0.02 -7.82
C ILE A 187 -3.49 0.84 -8.90
N VAL A 188 -3.38 2.15 -8.66
CA VAL A 188 -2.68 3.09 -9.53
C VAL A 188 -1.59 3.81 -8.77
N ALA A 189 -0.59 4.31 -9.48
CA ALA A 189 0.52 5.06 -8.92
C ALA A 189 0.70 6.40 -9.64
N TYR A 190 1.06 7.44 -8.91
CA TYR A 190 1.31 8.78 -9.44
C TYR A 190 2.53 9.39 -8.78
N GLY A 191 3.33 10.14 -9.53
CA GLY A 191 4.51 10.82 -9.00
C GLY A 191 5.63 10.95 -10.01
N LYS A 192 6.85 11.21 -9.50
CA LYS A 192 8.05 11.43 -10.31
C LYS A 192 8.75 10.10 -10.60
N GLY A 193 8.88 9.76 -11.87
CA GLY A 193 9.74 8.65 -12.30
C GLY A 193 11.22 9.01 -12.14
N GLY A 194 11.89 8.46 -11.13
CA GLY A 194 13.28 8.81 -10.83
C GLY A 194 13.42 10.18 -10.14
N ARG A 195 14.65 10.69 -10.05
CA ARG A 195 14.94 11.95 -9.31
C ARG A 195 14.42 13.22 -10.01
N THR A 196 14.48 13.25 -11.34
CA THR A 196 14.19 14.43 -12.17
C THR A 196 12.97 14.27 -13.06
N GLY A 197 12.25 13.15 -12.93
CA GLY A 197 11.07 12.88 -13.75
C GLY A 197 9.96 13.91 -13.52
N VAL A 198 9.24 14.23 -14.59
CA VAL A 198 8.01 15.01 -14.50
C VAL A 198 6.98 14.18 -13.71
N ALA A 199 6.29 14.82 -12.78
CA ALA A 199 5.21 14.18 -12.04
C ALA A 199 4.09 13.78 -13.00
N GLY A 200 3.57 12.57 -12.84
CA GLY A 200 2.49 12.09 -13.68
C GLY A 200 2.06 10.68 -13.32
N PRO A 201 1.10 10.13 -14.06
CA PRO A 201 0.70 8.73 -13.95
C PRO A 201 1.92 7.81 -14.11
N GLN A 202 2.04 6.81 -13.24
CA GLN A 202 3.12 5.82 -13.29
C GLN A 202 2.52 4.41 -13.33
N ASN A 203 3.29 3.49 -13.90
CA ASN A 203 3.06 2.07 -13.63
C ASN A 203 3.53 1.80 -12.20
N PRO A 204 2.88 0.89 -11.46
CA PRO A 204 3.37 0.41 -10.20
C PRO A 204 4.84 0.04 -10.26
N CYS A 205 5.60 0.40 -9.23
CA CYS A 205 7.06 0.33 -9.20
C CYS A 205 7.66 -0.94 -9.86
N GLY A 206 8.01 -0.85 -11.13
CA GLY A 206 8.53 -2.00 -11.86
C GLY A 206 8.56 -1.74 -13.36
N GLY A 207 9.75 -1.49 -13.90
CA GLY A 207 10.05 -1.96 -15.24
C GLY A 207 9.87 -3.49 -15.33
N GLY A 208 10.12 -4.07 -16.49
CA GLY A 208 10.11 -5.51 -16.64
C GLY A 208 11.04 -6.22 -15.66
N GLU A 209 10.95 -7.54 -15.66
CA GLU A 209 12.00 -8.40 -15.12
C GLU A 209 13.34 -8.03 -15.76
N VAL A 210 14.36 -7.71 -14.97
CA VAL A 210 15.71 -7.37 -15.46
C VAL A 210 16.72 -8.26 -14.77
N VAL A 211 17.56 -8.94 -15.54
CA VAL A 211 18.71 -9.66 -14.99
C VAL A 211 19.82 -8.65 -14.70
N ASN A 212 20.28 -8.60 -13.45
CA ASN A 212 21.34 -7.69 -13.02
C ASN A 212 22.73 -8.25 -13.38
N GLN A 213 23.78 -7.51 -13.02
CA GLN A 213 25.17 -7.86 -13.31
C GLN A 213 25.60 -9.17 -12.64
N GLU A 214 24.95 -9.55 -11.53
CA GLU A 214 25.19 -10.80 -10.81
C GLU A 214 24.44 -12.00 -11.43
N GLY A 215 23.81 -11.84 -12.60
CA GLY A 215 23.02 -12.89 -13.24
C GLY A 215 21.72 -13.20 -12.52
N ARG A 216 21.25 -12.31 -11.62
CA ARG A 216 20.03 -12.49 -10.83
C ARG A 216 18.88 -11.65 -11.37
N LEU A 217 17.69 -12.25 -11.38
CA LEU A 217 16.47 -11.57 -11.75
C LEU A 217 16.04 -10.56 -10.68
N THR A 218 16.04 -9.29 -11.05
CA THR A 218 15.39 -8.21 -10.31
C THR A 218 13.91 -8.16 -10.67
N TRP A 219 13.06 -8.15 -9.64
CA TRP A 219 11.60 -8.15 -9.76
C TRP A 219 10.98 -7.01 -8.95
N GLY A 220 9.76 -6.62 -9.31
CA GLY A 220 9.10 -5.43 -8.79
C GLY A 220 7.61 -5.60 -8.52
N CYS A 221 6.92 -4.47 -8.38
CA CYS A 221 5.50 -4.42 -8.09
C CYS A 221 4.67 -5.01 -9.20
N LYS A 222 5.12 -4.96 -10.47
CA LYS A 222 4.39 -5.59 -11.58
C LYS A 222 4.15 -7.08 -11.32
N GLN A 223 5.19 -7.83 -10.96
CA GLN A 223 5.10 -9.27 -10.67
C GLN A 223 4.34 -9.51 -9.37
N PHE A 224 4.56 -8.66 -8.36
CA PHE A 224 3.89 -8.77 -7.08
C PHE A 224 2.37 -8.56 -7.20
N MET A 225 1.91 -7.49 -7.86
CA MET A 225 0.49 -7.22 -8.05
C MET A 225 -0.18 -8.33 -8.86
N ALA A 226 0.47 -8.83 -9.91
CA ALA A 226 -0.04 -9.98 -10.66
C ALA A 226 -0.17 -11.25 -9.79
N ASN A 227 0.77 -11.49 -8.87
CA ASN A 227 0.73 -12.64 -7.98
C ASN A 227 -0.36 -12.53 -6.90
N GLU A 228 -0.67 -11.32 -6.44
CA GLU A 228 -1.73 -11.05 -5.47
C GLU A 228 -3.08 -10.74 -6.15
N GLU A 229 -3.19 -10.97 -7.47
CA GLU A 229 -4.41 -10.76 -8.27
C GLU A 229 -4.94 -9.31 -8.19
N ILE A 230 -4.03 -8.36 -8.00
CA ILE A 230 -4.33 -6.93 -7.97
C ILE A 230 -4.28 -6.39 -9.40
N VAL A 231 -5.40 -5.83 -9.85
CA VAL A 231 -5.50 -5.19 -11.15
C VAL A 231 -4.75 -3.87 -11.14
N VAL A 232 -3.91 -3.67 -12.14
CA VAL A 232 -3.21 -2.42 -12.39
C VAL A 232 -3.82 -1.79 -13.63
N PRO A 233 -4.68 -0.76 -13.47
CA PRO A 233 -5.22 -0.03 -14.60
C PRO A 233 -4.14 0.45 -15.57
N ARG A 234 -4.51 0.51 -16.85
CA ARG A 234 -3.62 1.05 -17.87
C ARG A 234 -3.37 2.53 -17.57
N LYS A 235 -2.10 2.91 -17.55
CA LYS A 235 -1.70 4.31 -17.42
C LYS A 235 -2.34 5.18 -18.52
N PRO A 236 -3.03 6.28 -18.19
CA PRO A 236 -3.57 7.20 -19.18
C PRO A 236 -2.45 7.84 -20.01
N GLY A 237 -2.78 8.20 -21.26
CA GLY A 237 -1.87 8.93 -22.13
C GLY A 237 -1.62 10.37 -21.63
N LYS A 238 -0.59 11.03 -22.16
CA LYS A 238 -0.20 12.42 -21.76
C LYS A 238 -1.29 13.49 -21.96
N LYS A 239 -2.37 13.19 -22.71
CA LYS A 239 -3.42 14.14 -23.09
C LYS A 239 -4.78 13.88 -22.41
N VAL A 240 -4.84 12.99 -21.42
CA VAL A 240 -6.11 12.71 -20.74
C VAL A 240 -6.40 13.83 -19.75
N ASP A 241 -7.49 14.55 -19.98
CA ASP A 241 -8.08 15.47 -19.01
C ASP A 241 -8.73 14.63 -17.90
N ILE A 242 -7.98 14.37 -16.84
CA ILE A 242 -8.43 13.50 -15.76
C ILE A 242 -9.38 14.29 -14.84
N LYS A 243 -10.68 14.18 -15.11
CA LYS A 243 -11.72 14.79 -14.27
C LYS A 243 -12.20 13.83 -13.19
N LEU A 244 -12.02 14.22 -11.94
CA LEU A 244 -12.70 13.58 -10.81
C LEU A 244 -14.23 13.72 -10.95
N PRO A 245 -15.03 12.78 -10.40
CA PRO A 245 -16.49 12.86 -10.45
C PRO A 245 -17.02 14.19 -9.89
N ARG A 246 -18.12 14.69 -10.46
CA ARG A 246 -18.83 15.90 -10.01
C ARG A 246 -20.33 15.60 -9.83
N PRO A 247 -20.91 15.83 -8.65
CA PRO A 247 -20.22 16.18 -7.40
C PRO A 247 -19.28 15.04 -6.98
N PHE A 248 -18.26 15.36 -6.18
CA PHE A 248 -17.37 14.32 -5.68
C PHE A 248 -18.10 13.47 -4.63
N PRO A 249 -17.93 12.14 -4.65
CA PRO A 249 -18.65 11.27 -3.72
C PRO A 249 -18.31 11.60 -2.27
N THR A 250 -19.30 11.53 -1.38
CA THR A 250 -19.07 11.71 0.05
C THR A 250 -18.31 10.52 0.63
N PHE A 251 -17.42 10.80 1.58
CA PHE A 251 -16.61 9.78 2.25
C PHE A 251 -16.35 10.15 3.72
N THR A 252 -16.10 9.12 4.52
CA THR A 252 -15.41 9.27 5.80
C THR A 252 -13.92 8.95 5.61
N HIS A 253 -13.08 9.38 6.54
CA HIS A 253 -11.65 9.13 6.47
C HIS A 253 -11.07 8.64 7.79
N LYS A 254 -9.98 7.88 7.71
CA LYS A 254 -9.13 7.57 8.87
C LYS A 254 -7.69 7.38 8.43
N GLN A 255 -6.74 7.63 9.33
CA GLN A 255 -5.34 7.29 9.09
C GLN A 255 -5.04 5.92 9.68
N ILE A 256 -4.43 5.04 8.88
CA ILE A 256 -3.89 3.76 9.35
C ILE A 256 -2.38 3.90 9.45
N SER A 257 -1.83 3.71 10.65
CA SER A 257 -0.38 3.73 10.84
C SER A 257 0.22 2.43 10.33
N ILE A 258 1.30 2.52 9.56
CA ILE A 258 2.00 1.38 8.94
C ILE A 258 2.84 0.60 9.95
N VAL A 259 3.16 1.20 11.10
CA VAL A 259 3.83 0.54 12.22
C VAL A 259 2.77 -0.12 13.11
N PRO A 260 2.73 -1.46 13.20
CA PRO A 260 1.77 -2.14 14.05
C PRO A 260 1.88 -1.65 15.49
N ARG A 261 0.77 -1.50 16.22
CA ARG A 261 0.85 -1.29 17.67
C ARG A 261 1.68 -2.42 18.25
N ALA A 262 2.75 -2.08 18.98
CA ALA A 262 3.41 -3.07 19.82
C ALA A 262 2.28 -3.68 20.63
N SER A 263 2.07 -4.99 20.49
CA SER A 263 1.08 -5.69 21.30
C SER A 263 1.40 -5.31 22.73
N SER A 264 0.53 -4.50 23.37
CA SER A 264 0.67 -4.24 24.80
C SER A 264 0.92 -5.60 25.42
N PRO A 265 2.02 -5.77 26.19
CA PRO A 265 2.34 -7.06 26.77
C PRO A 265 1.05 -7.54 27.42
N SER A 266 0.49 -8.61 26.85
CA SER A 266 -0.78 -9.14 27.33
C SER A 266 -0.49 -9.47 28.78
N THR A 267 -1.01 -8.66 29.70
CA THR A 267 -1.19 -9.01 31.09
C THR A 267 -2.24 -10.11 31.08
N ARG A 268 -1.86 -11.27 30.54
CA ARG A 268 -2.56 -12.52 30.74
C ARG A 268 -2.51 -12.66 32.26
N PRO A 269 -3.66 -12.53 32.96
CA PRO A 269 -3.68 -12.62 34.40
C PRO A 269 -3.00 -13.94 34.74
N THR A 270 -1.90 -13.88 35.48
CA THR A 270 -1.25 -15.06 36.00
C THR A 270 -2.33 -15.86 36.70
N PRO A 271 -2.60 -17.12 36.29
CA PRO A 271 -3.61 -17.91 36.96
C PRO A 271 -3.19 -17.99 38.43
N ARG A 272 -3.93 -17.34 39.32
CA ARG A 272 -3.71 -17.52 40.76
C ARG A 272 -4.03 -18.97 41.07
N GLY A 273 -2.98 -19.75 41.29
CA GLY A 273 -2.96 -20.98 42.06
C GLY A 273 -4.14 -21.94 41.85
N ALA A 274 -4.14 -22.68 40.74
CA ALA A 274 -4.71 -24.02 40.78
C ALA A 274 -3.60 -24.96 41.26
N SER A 275 -3.69 -25.40 42.52
CA SER A 275 -2.84 -26.41 43.12
C SER A 275 -2.93 -27.72 42.32
N ILE A 276 -1.93 -28.00 41.50
CA ILE A 276 -1.81 -29.26 40.75
C ILE A 276 -1.39 -30.37 41.74
N LYS A 277 -2.33 -31.25 42.09
CA LYS A 277 -2.01 -32.59 42.62
C LYS A 277 -1.30 -33.37 41.50
N LYS A 278 -0.04 -33.76 41.75
CA LYS A 278 0.74 -34.67 40.90
C LYS A 278 0.02 -36.01 40.72
N PRO A 279 -0.25 -36.47 39.49
CA PRO A 279 -0.47 -37.89 39.24
C PRO A 279 0.87 -38.60 39.07
N ALA A 280 0.87 -39.85 39.50
CA ALA A 280 2.02 -40.73 39.58
C ALA A 280 2.66 -41.02 38.21
N ARG A 281 3.98 -41.15 38.29
CA ARG A 281 4.94 -41.54 37.27
C ARG A 281 4.59 -42.92 36.71
N MET A 282 4.20 -43.01 35.43
CA MET A 282 4.17 -44.28 34.70
C MET A 282 5.26 -44.28 33.64
N LEU A 283 6.34 -44.99 33.93
CA LEU A 283 7.44 -45.30 33.00
C LEU A 283 6.91 -46.23 31.90
N ARG A 284 6.95 -45.79 30.64
CA ARG A 284 6.94 -46.68 29.48
C ARG A 284 8.17 -46.44 28.61
N ARG A 285 9.08 -47.42 28.68
CA ARG A 285 10.13 -47.71 27.69
C ARG A 285 9.50 -48.33 26.45
N THR A 286 9.87 -47.86 25.26
CA THR A 286 9.96 -48.62 24.00
C THR A 286 10.73 -47.71 23.02
N SER A 287 12.01 -48.00 22.78
CA SER A 287 12.57 -48.81 21.67
C SER A 287 12.69 -48.03 20.36
N ALA A 288 13.94 -47.71 20.05
CA ALA A 288 14.43 -47.15 18.81
C ALA A 288 14.21 -48.11 17.64
N LYS A 289 13.89 -47.56 16.46
CA LYS A 289 13.96 -48.27 15.18
C LYS A 289 14.78 -47.40 14.22
N THR A 290 16.04 -47.80 14.06
CA THR A 290 16.97 -47.34 13.03
C THR A 290 16.41 -47.71 11.66
N ILE A 291 16.32 -46.75 10.75
CA ILE A 291 16.07 -47.00 9.32
C ILE A 291 17.32 -46.56 8.58
N ASP A 292 18.10 -47.55 8.16
CA ASP A 292 19.19 -47.40 7.20
C ASP A 292 18.59 -47.14 5.81
N ASN A 293 18.90 -45.98 5.23
CA ASN A 293 18.63 -45.72 3.81
C ASN A 293 19.94 -45.79 3.02
N LYS A 294 20.09 -46.89 2.28
CA LYS A 294 21.12 -47.09 1.24
C LYS A 294 20.92 -46.04 0.14
N PHE A 295 21.92 -45.18 -0.05
CA PHE A 295 22.03 -44.32 -1.22
C PHE A 295 22.78 -45.08 -2.32
N GLN A 296 22.09 -45.40 -3.42
CA GLN A 296 22.69 -45.98 -4.61
C GLN A 296 23.25 -44.88 -5.51
N VAL A 297 24.53 -44.98 -5.82
CA VAL A 297 25.27 -44.14 -6.77
C VAL A 297 24.92 -44.60 -8.18
N GLY A 298 24.29 -43.71 -8.96
CA GLY A 298 24.02 -43.90 -10.39
C GLY A 298 24.84 -42.95 -11.25
N SER A 299 25.96 -43.46 -11.76
CA SER A 299 26.78 -42.88 -12.82
C SER A 299 26.05 -42.95 -14.16
N SER A 300 26.11 -41.90 -15.00
CA SER A 300 26.60 -41.99 -16.40
C SER A 300 26.09 -40.90 -17.35
N ARG A 301 27.04 -40.48 -18.20
CA ARG A 301 26.93 -40.03 -19.60
C ARG A 301 26.68 -38.55 -19.90
N ALA A 302 27.83 -37.90 -20.13
CA ALA A 302 28.02 -36.90 -21.15
C ALA A 302 27.54 -37.38 -22.54
N ARG A 303 26.95 -36.46 -23.31
CA ARG A 303 26.81 -36.59 -24.76
C ARG A 303 27.15 -35.22 -25.37
N SER A 304 28.30 -35.19 -26.03
CA SER A 304 28.76 -34.16 -26.96
C SER A 304 28.01 -34.34 -28.28
N LEU A 305 27.49 -33.26 -28.86
CA LEU A 305 27.18 -33.15 -30.29
C LEU A 305 27.41 -31.68 -30.70
N ASP A 306 28.30 -31.55 -31.67
CA ASP A 306 28.46 -30.57 -32.76
C ASP A 306 27.59 -29.31 -32.78
#